data_AF-A0A0L6WCW3-F1
#
_entry.id   AF-A0A0L6WCW3-F1
#
_cell.length_a   1.000
_cell.length_b   1.000
_cell.length_c   1.000
_cell.angle_alpha   90.00
_cell.angle_beta   90.00
_cell.angle_gamma   90.00
#
_symmetry.space_group_name_H-M   'P 1'
#
loop_
_entity.id
_entity.type
_entity.pdbx_description
1 polymer ?
#
loop_
_entity_poly.entity_id
_entity_poly.type
_entity_poly.pdbx_seq_one_letter_code
_entity_poly.pdbx_strand_id
1 'polypeptide(L)'
;MICDDNSITGLISSTYPHIDHHQDDQYYLDHTILSGKNSDVEDINSEVLQRCAGEEKILQSADSVIFDDGNPNGLASYPMEYLNSLRASSLPLAKLALKIGVSVMLLRNLDTTKGLCNRTRMIVTYISTRVLRCRIISGDDKFAGSIVLIPRINMDVSEEDLPIPLCRRQFPVQLAFAMTINKSQGQSVKHVGLDLQSGVFLHGQLYVALSWCTSGDHIKVILDPENTSRKTANIVYQEILNGLQM
;
A
#
# COMPACT_ATOMS: atom_id res chain seq x y z
N MET A 1 -4.59 -23.24 4.26
CA MET A 1 -3.72 -22.15 3.80
C MET A 1 -4.22 -21.55 2.50
N ILE A 2 -4.42 -22.30 1.41
CA ILE A 2 -5.05 -21.76 0.19
C ILE A 2 -6.53 -21.43 0.48
N CYS A 3 -7.04 -20.31 -0.06
CA CYS A 3 -8.47 -19.96 0.03
C CYS A 3 -9.32 -20.91 -0.81
N ASP A 4 -10.46 -21.36 -0.29
CA ASP A 4 -11.28 -22.40 -0.93
C ASP A 4 -11.83 -21.97 -2.30
N ASP A 5 -12.14 -20.69 -2.45
CA ASP A 5 -12.67 -20.07 -3.68
C ASP A 5 -11.58 -19.46 -4.58
N ASN A 6 -10.31 -19.47 -4.12
CA ASN A 6 -9.16 -18.85 -4.78
C ASN A 6 -9.43 -17.43 -5.32
N SER A 7 -10.20 -16.62 -4.59
CA SER A 7 -10.65 -15.30 -5.04
C SER A 7 -10.09 -14.17 -4.16
N ILE A 8 -9.93 -12.98 -4.73
CA ILE A 8 -9.58 -11.77 -3.97
C ILE A 8 -10.63 -11.49 -2.89
N THR A 9 -11.91 -11.75 -3.16
CA THR A 9 -12.99 -11.57 -2.18
C THR A 9 -12.84 -12.53 -1.00
N GLY A 10 -12.51 -13.80 -1.25
CA GLY A 10 -12.23 -14.79 -0.22
C GLY A 10 -10.98 -14.46 0.59
N LEU A 11 -9.93 -13.97 -0.07
CA LEU A 11 -8.72 -13.49 0.59
C LEU A 11 -9.02 -12.32 1.53
N ILE A 12 -9.75 -11.32 1.05
CA ILE A 12 -10.13 -10.15 1.85
C ILE A 12 -11.02 -10.57 3.02
N SER A 13 -12.03 -11.41 2.79
CA SER A 13 -12.96 -11.83 3.84
C SER A 13 -12.28 -12.65 4.94
N SER A 14 -11.28 -13.45 4.57
CA SER A 14 -10.50 -14.25 5.52
C SER A 14 -9.41 -13.46 6.25
N THR A 15 -8.85 -12.44 5.60
CA THR A 15 -7.80 -11.58 6.19
C THR A 15 -8.38 -10.40 6.97
N TYR A 16 -9.56 -9.91 6.60
CA TYR A 16 -10.22 -8.77 7.22
C TYR A 16 -11.68 -9.10 7.58
N PRO A 17 -11.91 -10.04 8.53
CA PRO A 17 -13.25 -10.37 8.97
C PRO A 17 -13.93 -9.16 9.62
N HIS A 18 -15.18 -8.88 9.26
CA HIS A 18 -15.98 -7.77 9.81
C HIS A 18 -15.43 -6.35 9.51
N ILE A 19 -14.71 -6.18 8.41
CA ILE A 19 -14.18 -4.87 7.97
C ILE A 19 -15.27 -3.80 7.70
N ASP A 20 -16.50 -4.24 7.52
CA ASP A 20 -17.70 -3.42 7.37
C ASP A 20 -18.16 -2.75 8.70
N HIS A 21 -17.61 -3.18 9.84
CA HIS A 21 -17.88 -2.60 11.16
C HIS A 21 -16.70 -1.75 11.66
N HIS A 22 -16.93 -0.96 12.71
CA HIS A 22 -15.86 -0.26 13.39
C HIS A 22 -14.90 -1.26 14.07
N GLN A 23 -13.62 -1.14 13.78
CA GLN A 23 -12.56 -1.99 14.35
C GLN A 23 -11.63 -1.16 15.25
N ASP A 24 -10.93 -1.84 16.16
CA ASP A 24 -9.90 -1.18 16.98
C ASP A 24 -8.59 -1.00 16.20
N ASP A 25 -7.63 -0.31 16.81
CA ASP A 25 -6.34 -0.04 16.17
C ASP A 25 -5.54 -1.32 15.94
N GLN A 26 -5.61 -2.27 16.89
CA GLN A 26 -4.85 -3.50 16.85
C GLN A 26 -5.29 -4.37 15.67
N TYR A 27 -6.57 -4.37 15.33
CA TYR A 27 -7.08 -5.02 14.14
C TYR A 27 -6.35 -4.55 12.87
N TYR A 28 -6.15 -3.25 12.67
CA TYR A 28 -5.44 -2.75 11.48
C TYR A 28 -3.92 -2.97 11.52
N LEU A 29 -3.35 -3.24 12.69
CA LEU A 29 -1.94 -3.60 12.85
C LEU A 29 -1.70 -5.09 12.63
N ASP A 30 -2.62 -5.93 13.10
CA ASP A 30 -2.49 -7.39 13.08
C ASP A 30 -2.81 -8.02 11.73
N HIS A 31 -3.55 -7.32 10.87
CA HIS A 31 -4.01 -7.84 9.58
C HIS A 31 -3.37 -7.08 8.41
N THR A 32 -2.84 -7.82 7.42
CA THR A 32 -2.35 -7.25 6.16
C THR A 32 -2.58 -8.20 5.00
N ILE A 33 -2.73 -7.66 3.79
CA ILE A 33 -2.57 -8.41 2.55
C ILE A 33 -1.22 -8.05 1.90
N LEU A 34 -0.51 -9.04 1.38
CA LEU A 34 0.72 -8.86 0.64
C LEU A 34 0.54 -9.30 -0.82
N SER A 35 1.06 -8.53 -1.76
CA SER A 35 1.13 -8.91 -3.17
C SER A 35 2.51 -8.59 -3.76
N GLY A 36 2.82 -9.17 -4.92
CA GLY A 36 4.07 -8.96 -5.63
C GLY A 36 4.18 -7.56 -6.25
N LYS A 37 3.09 -7.05 -6.84
CA LYS A 37 3.08 -5.82 -7.65
C LYS A 37 2.36 -4.67 -6.94
N ASN A 38 2.77 -3.43 -7.22
CA ASN A 38 2.09 -2.25 -6.68
C ASN A 38 0.66 -2.09 -7.25
N SER A 39 0.42 -2.47 -8.52
CA SER A 39 -0.92 -2.46 -9.13
C SER A 39 -1.91 -3.30 -8.35
N ASP A 40 -1.51 -4.54 -8.05
CA ASP A 40 -2.34 -5.53 -7.37
C ASP A 40 -2.66 -5.05 -5.94
N VAL A 41 -1.69 -4.41 -5.28
CA VAL A 41 -1.89 -3.74 -3.98
C VAL A 41 -2.89 -2.60 -4.05
N GLU A 42 -2.85 -1.77 -5.09
CA GLU A 42 -3.80 -0.66 -5.28
C GLU A 42 -5.22 -1.18 -5.49
N ASP A 43 -5.38 -2.23 -6.31
CA ASP A 43 -6.67 -2.86 -6.59
C ASP A 43 -7.26 -3.50 -5.32
N ILE A 44 -6.46 -4.28 -4.59
CA ILE A 44 -6.87 -4.89 -3.32
C ILE A 44 -7.25 -3.82 -2.29
N ASN A 45 -6.44 -2.76 -2.14
CA ASN A 45 -6.77 -1.67 -1.22
C ASN A 45 -8.10 -1.00 -1.57
N SER A 46 -8.35 -0.78 -2.87
CA SER A 46 -9.60 -0.20 -3.36
C SER A 46 -10.80 -1.11 -3.08
N GLU A 47 -10.63 -2.42 -3.29
CA GLU A 47 -11.63 -3.43 -2.97
C GLU A 47 -11.93 -3.54 -1.47
N VAL A 48 -10.92 -3.44 -0.60
CA VAL A 48 -11.13 -3.41 0.85
C VAL A 48 -11.86 -2.13 1.26
N LEU A 49 -11.48 -0.97 0.70
CA LEU A 49 -12.15 0.31 0.96
C LEU A 49 -13.64 0.27 0.63
N GLN A 50 -14.03 -0.40 -0.47
CA GLN A 50 -15.44 -0.54 -0.85
C GLN A 50 -16.25 -1.29 0.22
N ARG A 51 -15.65 -2.27 0.89
CA ARG A 51 -16.28 -3.06 1.97
C ARG A 51 -16.35 -2.32 3.31
N CYS A 52 -15.48 -1.34 3.55
CA CYS A 52 -15.52 -0.52 4.76
C CYS A 52 -16.82 0.31 4.85
N ALA A 53 -17.38 0.46 6.05
CA ALA A 53 -18.48 1.39 6.28
C ALA A 53 -18.06 2.86 6.11
N GLY A 54 -19.06 3.72 5.91
CA GLY A 54 -18.90 5.17 5.81
C GLY A 54 -18.93 5.71 4.39
N GLU A 55 -19.10 7.04 4.32
CA GLU A 55 -19.17 7.77 3.05
C GLU A 55 -17.78 7.89 2.41
N GLU A 56 -17.66 7.45 1.16
CA GLU A 56 -16.44 7.62 0.38
C GLU A 56 -16.28 9.08 -0.04
N LYS A 57 -15.08 9.63 0.20
CA LYS A 57 -14.65 10.93 -0.29
C LYS A 57 -13.50 10.77 -1.26
N ILE A 58 -13.69 11.31 -2.46
CA ILE A 58 -12.69 11.31 -3.52
C ILE A 58 -11.93 12.64 -3.49
N LEU A 59 -10.61 12.55 -3.37
CA LEU A 59 -9.69 13.68 -3.30
C LEU A 59 -8.81 13.67 -4.56
N GLN A 60 -9.10 14.57 -5.49
CA GLN A 60 -8.31 14.75 -6.72
C GLN A 60 -6.97 15.41 -6.41
N SER A 61 -5.90 15.02 -7.10
CA SER A 61 -4.60 15.68 -7.04
C SER A 61 -4.59 16.94 -7.91
N ALA A 62 -3.54 17.75 -7.76
CA ALA A 62 -3.20 18.76 -8.75
C ALA A 62 -1.81 18.43 -9.30
N ASP A 63 -1.76 18.10 -10.58
CA ASP A 63 -0.60 17.54 -11.25
C ASP A 63 0.02 18.58 -12.19
N SER A 64 1.34 18.65 -12.21
CA SER A 64 2.12 19.50 -13.12
C SER A 64 3.33 18.76 -13.65
N VAL A 65 3.62 18.87 -14.94
CA VAL A 65 4.83 18.28 -15.55
C VAL A 65 6.03 19.17 -15.24
N ILE A 66 7.16 18.55 -14.90
CA ILE A 66 8.42 19.26 -14.62
C ILE A 66 9.20 19.34 -15.93
N PHE A 67 9.50 20.55 -16.40
CA PHE A 67 10.30 20.82 -17.59
C PHE A 67 11.65 21.40 -17.19
N ASP A 68 12.74 20.87 -17.74
CA ASP A 68 14.11 21.35 -17.47
C ASP A 68 14.42 22.65 -18.25
N ASP A 69 13.65 22.95 -19.29
CA ASP A 69 13.85 24.06 -20.23
C ASP A 69 12.94 25.28 -19.99
N GLY A 70 12.21 25.32 -18.87
CA GLY A 70 11.44 26.50 -18.46
C GLY A 70 10.22 26.81 -19.36
N ASN A 71 9.79 25.86 -20.19
CA ASN A 71 8.63 26.02 -21.06
C ASN A 71 7.33 25.69 -20.30
N PRO A 72 6.47 26.69 -19.97
CA PRO A 72 5.28 26.48 -19.16
C PRO A 72 4.15 25.73 -19.89
N ASN A 73 4.30 25.44 -21.18
CA ASN A 73 3.23 24.87 -22.02
C ASN A 73 3.21 23.34 -22.09
N GLY A 74 4.19 22.60 -21.58
CA GLY A 74 4.21 21.17 -21.85
C GLY A 74 3.19 20.33 -21.05
N LEU A 75 2.45 20.93 -20.11
CA LEU A 75 1.23 20.32 -19.56
C LEU A 75 0.15 20.10 -20.66
N ALA A 76 0.13 20.97 -21.68
CA ALA A 76 -0.79 20.86 -22.81
C ALA A 76 -0.42 19.74 -23.79
N SER A 77 0.77 19.14 -23.65
CA SER A 77 1.23 18.05 -24.51
C SER A 77 0.69 16.67 -24.10
N TYR A 78 0.12 16.54 -22.89
CA TYR A 78 -0.32 15.26 -22.35
C TYR A 78 -1.75 15.33 -21.83
N PRO A 79 -2.62 14.35 -22.16
CA PRO A 79 -3.93 14.24 -21.56
C PRO A 79 -3.85 14.10 -20.04
N MET A 80 -4.73 14.78 -19.30
CA MET A 80 -4.76 14.69 -17.83
C MET A 80 -5.02 13.26 -17.36
N GLU A 81 -5.80 12.47 -18.11
CA GLU A 81 -6.09 11.07 -17.83
C GLU A 81 -4.82 10.22 -17.83
N TYR A 82 -3.88 10.52 -18.73
CA TYR A 82 -2.58 9.85 -18.79
C TYR A 82 -1.70 10.24 -17.60
N LEU A 83 -1.61 11.53 -17.26
CA LEU A 83 -0.85 11.98 -16.09
C LEU A 83 -1.41 11.38 -14.79
N ASN A 84 -2.73 11.34 -14.67
CA ASN A 84 -3.43 10.78 -13.50
C ASN A 84 -3.29 9.25 -13.39
N SER A 85 -3.00 8.56 -14.51
CA SER A 85 -2.75 7.12 -14.52
C SER A 85 -1.31 6.76 -14.15
N LEU A 86 -0.36 7.71 -14.19
CA LEU A 86 1.01 7.48 -13.77
C LEU A 86 1.07 7.07 -12.29
N ARG A 87 1.83 5.99 -12.05
CA ARG A 87 2.03 5.36 -10.74
C ARG A 87 3.52 5.26 -10.44
N ALA A 88 3.89 5.63 -9.22
CA ALA A 88 5.23 5.46 -8.69
C ALA A 88 5.15 5.15 -7.20
N SER A 89 6.14 4.41 -6.67
CA SER A 89 6.08 3.87 -5.31
C SER A 89 6.05 4.93 -4.19
N SER A 90 6.52 6.14 -4.51
CA SER A 90 6.65 7.32 -3.65
C SER A 90 5.60 8.41 -3.94
N LEU A 91 4.64 8.08 -4.81
CA LEU A 91 3.62 9.00 -5.32
C LEU A 91 2.23 8.50 -4.94
N PRO A 92 1.40 9.29 -4.26
CA PRO A 92 0.01 8.91 -4.03
C PRO A 92 -0.78 8.88 -5.33
N LEU A 93 -1.93 8.20 -5.28
CA LEU A 93 -2.89 8.16 -6.38
C LEU A 93 -3.39 9.59 -6.70
N ALA A 94 -3.55 9.87 -8.00
CA ALA A 94 -4.17 11.12 -8.44
C ALA A 94 -5.59 11.25 -7.89
N LYS A 95 -6.36 10.16 -8.03
CA LYS A 95 -7.68 9.99 -7.41
C LYS A 95 -7.53 9.22 -6.11
N LEU A 96 -7.44 9.91 -4.99
CA LEU A 96 -7.34 9.29 -3.66
C LEU A 96 -8.74 9.16 -3.04
N ALA A 97 -9.28 7.94 -3.02
CA ALA A 97 -10.53 7.63 -2.33
C ALA A 97 -10.26 7.25 -0.87
N LEU A 98 -11.01 7.85 0.06
CA LEU A 98 -10.88 7.59 1.50
C LEU A 98 -12.26 7.59 2.18
N LYS A 99 -12.36 6.88 3.30
CA LYS A 99 -13.49 6.94 4.24
C LYS A 99 -12.98 7.32 5.63
N ILE A 100 -13.83 7.85 6.49
CA ILE A 100 -13.47 8.03 7.90
C ILE A 100 -13.41 6.64 8.56
N GLY A 101 -12.40 6.40 9.40
CA GLY A 101 -12.16 5.13 10.09
C GLY A 101 -11.18 4.19 9.40
N VAL A 102 -10.76 4.49 8.16
CA VAL A 102 -9.84 3.61 7.43
C VAL A 102 -8.39 3.84 7.81
N SER A 103 -7.58 2.78 7.68
CA SER A 103 -6.14 2.82 7.88
C SER A 103 -5.42 3.33 6.65
N VAL A 104 -4.55 4.32 6.85
CA VAL A 104 -3.68 4.91 5.84
C VAL A 104 -2.23 4.87 6.31
N MET A 105 -1.31 4.87 5.36
CA MET A 105 0.13 4.85 5.59
C MET A 105 0.77 6.09 4.97
N LEU A 106 1.66 6.74 5.71
CA LEU A 106 2.42 7.89 5.22
C LEU A 106 3.49 7.45 4.21
N LEU A 107 3.62 8.19 3.10
CA LEU A 107 4.53 7.87 1.99
C LEU A 107 5.91 8.55 2.12
N ARG A 108 6.04 9.59 2.94
CA ARG A 108 7.27 10.38 3.11
C ARG A 108 7.42 10.86 4.54
N ASN A 109 8.66 11.16 4.94
CA ASN A 109 8.91 11.80 6.23
C ASN A 109 8.38 13.24 6.20
N LEU A 110 7.52 13.59 7.15
CA LEU A 110 7.03 14.97 7.35
C LEU A 110 7.65 15.60 8.59
N ASP A 111 7.65 14.88 9.71
CA ASP A 111 8.21 15.32 10.98
C ASP A 111 8.53 14.09 11.83
N THR A 112 9.79 13.62 11.75
CA THR A 112 10.24 12.42 12.46
C THR A 112 10.22 12.61 13.97
N THR A 113 10.31 13.86 14.46
CA THR A 113 10.28 14.18 15.89
C THR A 113 8.88 13.98 16.49
N LYS A 114 7.84 13.90 15.65
CA LYS A 114 6.44 13.66 16.02
C LYS A 114 5.90 12.32 15.54
N GLY A 115 6.78 11.41 15.12
CA GLY A 115 6.40 10.09 14.60
C GLY A 115 5.80 10.10 13.19
N LEU A 116 5.85 11.23 12.47
CA LEU A 116 5.40 11.35 11.09
C LEU A 116 6.52 10.93 10.12
N CYS A 117 6.89 9.66 10.22
CA CYS A 117 7.87 9.01 9.39
C CYS A 117 7.20 8.28 8.22
N ASN A 118 7.96 8.00 7.17
CA ASN A 118 7.53 7.10 6.11
C ASN A 118 7.08 5.77 6.72
N ARG A 119 5.98 5.23 6.21
CA ARG A 119 5.31 4.00 6.66
C ARG A 119 4.56 4.09 7.99
N THR A 120 4.52 5.24 8.66
CA THR A 120 3.65 5.42 9.82
C THR A 120 2.20 5.19 9.40
N ARG A 121 1.54 4.18 10.00
CA ARG A 121 0.13 3.87 9.85
C ARG A 121 -0.71 4.74 10.79
N MET A 122 -1.84 5.20 10.28
CA MET A 122 -2.75 6.10 10.97
C MET A 122 -4.20 5.79 10.59
N ILE A 123 -5.14 6.09 11.47
CA ILE A 123 -6.58 6.05 11.19
C ILE A 123 -7.07 7.43 10.78
N VAL A 124 -7.80 7.51 9.67
CA VAL A 124 -8.42 8.76 9.21
C VAL A 124 -9.61 9.09 10.12
N THR A 125 -9.54 10.21 10.84
CA THR A 125 -10.62 10.65 11.75
C THR A 125 -11.47 11.79 11.18
N TYR A 126 -10.94 12.52 10.20
CA TYR A 126 -11.67 13.57 9.50
C TYR A 126 -11.01 13.87 8.15
N ILE A 127 -11.84 14.14 7.15
CA ILE A 127 -11.41 14.45 5.79
C ILE A 127 -11.92 15.83 5.39
N SER A 128 -10.99 16.73 5.10
CA SER A 128 -11.25 18.04 4.48
C SER A 128 -10.48 18.16 3.16
N THR A 129 -10.81 19.18 2.38
CA THR A 129 -10.21 19.43 1.07
C THR A 129 -8.71 19.69 1.14
N ARG A 130 -8.22 20.31 2.23
CA ARG A 130 -6.81 20.74 2.36
C ARG A 130 -6.01 19.97 3.41
N VAL A 131 -6.68 19.34 4.38
CA VAL A 131 -6.06 18.67 5.53
C VAL A 131 -6.82 17.39 5.85
N LEU A 132 -6.09 16.31 6.12
CA LEU A 132 -6.60 15.12 6.79
C LEU A 132 -6.29 15.21 8.28
N ARG A 133 -7.25 14.86 9.14
CA ARG A 133 -6.96 14.62 10.55
C ARG A 133 -6.84 13.13 10.76
N CYS A 134 -5.67 12.69 11.18
CA CYS A 134 -5.38 11.27 11.39
C CYS A 134 -4.95 11.02 12.84
N ARG A 135 -5.09 9.78 13.28
CA ARG A 135 -4.60 9.31 14.58
C ARG A 135 -3.53 8.26 14.36
N ILE A 136 -2.35 8.44 14.93
CA ILE A 136 -1.23 7.49 14.78
C ILE A 136 -1.57 6.19 15.49
N ILE A 137 -1.34 5.05 14.82
CA ILE A 137 -1.55 3.71 15.40
C ILE A 137 -0.31 2.82 15.39
N SER A 138 0.73 3.17 14.64
CA SER A 138 1.98 2.39 14.56
C SER A 138 3.20 3.23 14.85
N GLY A 139 4.34 2.57 15.06
CA GLY A 139 5.64 3.20 15.22
C GLY A 139 6.06 3.18 16.67
N ASP A 140 6.68 4.25 17.12
CA ASP A 140 7.10 4.39 18.52
C ASP A 140 5.87 4.62 19.42
N ASP A 141 5.76 3.83 20.49
CA ASP A 141 4.66 3.85 21.45
C ASP A 141 4.38 5.25 22.00
N LYS A 142 5.39 6.12 22.08
CA LYS A 142 5.22 7.50 22.54
C LYS A 142 4.27 8.34 21.66
N PHE A 143 4.10 7.97 20.38
CA PHE A 143 3.27 8.70 19.43
C PHE A 143 1.93 8.02 19.17
N ALA A 144 1.76 6.76 19.58
CA ALA A 144 0.51 6.03 19.41
C ALA A 144 -0.66 6.80 20.06
N GLY A 145 -1.79 6.88 19.35
CA GLY A 145 -2.96 7.65 19.76
C GLY A 145 -2.90 9.17 19.49
N SER A 146 -1.74 9.70 19.09
CA SER A 146 -1.60 11.14 18.81
C SER A 146 -2.42 11.57 17.59
N ILE A 147 -3.13 12.69 17.71
CA ILE A 147 -3.85 13.32 16.60
C ILE A 147 -2.90 14.23 15.81
N VAL A 148 -2.88 14.03 14.50
CA VAL A 148 -2.01 14.74 13.56
C VAL A 148 -2.80 15.28 12.38
N LEU A 149 -2.30 16.38 11.81
CA LEU A 149 -2.86 17.02 10.63
C LEU A 149 -1.92 16.79 9.46
N ILE A 150 -2.42 16.11 8.42
CA ILE A 150 -1.65 15.79 7.22
C ILE A 150 -2.11 16.74 6.09
N PRO A 151 -1.27 17.69 5.66
CA PRO A 151 -1.59 18.58 4.55
C PRO A 151 -1.31 17.91 3.20
N ARG A 152 -1.82 18.51 2.13
CA ARG A 152 -1.37 18.21 0.77
C ARG A 152 0.01 18.82 0.53
N ILE A 153 0.94 18.02 0.02
CA ILE A 153 2.29 18.46 -0.34
C ILE A 153 2.55 18.23 -1.83
N ASN A 154 3.52 18.94 -2.39
CA ASN A 154 4.04 18.66 -3.72
C ASN A 154 5.03 17.50 -3.63
N MET A 155 4.92 16.55 -4.56
CA MET A 155 5.81 15.39 -4.66
C MET A 155 6.31 15.29 -6.08
N ASP A 156 7.61 15.48 -6.23
CA ASP A 156 8.29 15.38 -7.51
C ASP A 156 8.75 13.94 -7.72
N VAL A 157 8.66 13.50 -8.98
CA VAL A 157 9.11 12.19 -9.46
C VAL A 157 9.89 12.43 -10.75
N SER A 158 11.11 11.87 -10.82
CA SER A 158 12.05 12.08 -11.92
C SER A 158 11.79 11.14 -13.10
N GLU A 159 12.53 11.35 -14.19
CA GLU A 159 12.51 10.49 -15.39
C GLU A 159 12.96 9.04 -15.12
N GLU A 160 13.69 8.80 -14.03
CA GLU A 160 14.14 7.46 -13.65
C GLU A 160 12.97 6.57 -13.17
N ASP A 161 11.97 7.20 -12.54
CA ASP A 161 10.82 6.52 -11.94
C ASP A 161 9.57 6.55 -12.84
N LEU A 162 9.46 7.56 -13.73
CA LEU A 162 8.31 7.76 -14.60
C LEU A 162 8.75 8.18 -16.00
N PRO A 163 7.97 7.80 -17.05
CA PRO A 163 8.24 8.24 -18.42
C PRO A 163 8.12 9.76 -18.61
N ILE A 164 7.51 10.47 -17.65
CA ILE A 164 7.34 11.91 -17.64
C ILE A 164 7.63 12.43 -16.22
N PRO A 165 8.54 13.40 -16.05
CA PRO A 165 8.72 14.10 -14.79
C PRO A 165 7.43 14.74 -14.31
N LEU A 166 7.00 14.40 -13.11
CA LEU A 166 5.72 14.82 -12.59
C LEU A 166 5.86 15.37 -11.18
N CYS A 167 5.32 16.56 -10.96
CA CYS A 167 5.01 17.08 -9.63
C CYS A 167 3.52 16.85 -9.36
N ARG A 168 3.21 16.05 -8.33
CA ARG A 168 1.84 15.81 -7.87
C ARG A 168 1.60 16.46 -6.52
N ARG A 169 0.60 17.33 -6.44
CA ARG A 169 0.12 17.90 -5.18
C ARG A 169 -1.04 17.09 -4.61
N GLN A 170 -0.77 16.33 -3.56
CA GLN A 170 -1.75 15.44 -2.92
C GLN A 170 -1.37 15.18 -1.46
N PHE A 171 -2.27 14.59 -0.68
CA PHE A 171 -1.92 14.05 0.63
C PHE A 171 -0.87 12.95 0.46
N PRO A 172 0.25 12.97 1.21
CA PRO A 172 1.32 11.99 1.10
C PRO A 172 0.94 10.68 1.83
N VAL A 173 -0.23 10.13 1.53
CA VAL A 173 -0.76 8.91 2.14
C VAL A 173 -1.30 7.95 1.08
N GLN A 174 -1.33 6.68 1.43
CA GLN A 174 -2.02 5.62 0.70
C GLN A 174 -2.81 4.75 1.68
N LEU A 175 -3.78 3.97 1.19
CA LEU A 175 -4.45 2.95 2.01
C LEU A 175 -3.45 1.92 2.52
N ALA A 176 -3.69 1.38 3.71
CA ALA A 176 -2.75 0.52 4.42
C ALA A 176 -3.29 -0.89 4.70
N PHE A 177 -4.21 -1.40 3.86
CA PHE A 177 -4.73 -2.77 3.97
C PHE A 177 -3.83 -3.78 3.26
N ALA A 178 -3.34 -3.39 2.08
CA ALA A 178 -2.39 -4.17 1.31
C ALA A 178 -1.07 -3.42 1.14
N MET A 179 0.01 -4.17 1.03
CA MET A 179 1.33 -3.66 0.65
C MET A 179 2.11 -4.68 -0.18
N THR A 180 3.18 -4.24 -0.82
CA THR A 180 4.02 -5.19 -1.55
C THR A 180 4.89 -6.00 -0.59
N ILE A 181 5.21 -7.23 -0.96
CA ILE A 181 6.11 -8.10 -0.18
C ILE A 181 7.47 -7.41 0.07
N ASN A 182 7.99 -6.66 -0.89
CA ASN A 182 9.24 -5.91 -0.71
C ASN A 182 9.10 -4.80 0.34
N LYS A 183 7.92 -4.16 0.41
CA LYS A 183 7.61 -3.13 1.41
C LYS A 183 7.32 -3.74 2.79
N SER A 184 7.13 -5.04 2.89
CA SER A 184 6.88 -5.74 4.14
C SER A 184 8.18 -6.18 4.84
N GLN A 185 9.40 -5.91 4.39
CA GLN A 185 10.54 -6.41 5.18
C GLN A 185 10.62 -5.78 6.60
N GLY A 186 10.65 -6.62 7.65
CA GLY A 186 10.91 -6.21 9.03
C GLY A 186 9.71 -5.81 9.92
N GLN A 187 8.47 -6.17 9.59
CA GLN A 187 7.33 -6.04 10.51
C GLN A 187 6.75 -7.42 10.85
N SER A 188 6.17 -7.57 12.03
CA SER A 188 5.45 -8.78 12.44
C SER A 188 3.95 -8.51 12.43
N VAL A 189 3.18 -9.41 11.81
CA VAL A 189 1.71 -9.34 11.74
C VAL A 189 1.12 -10.71 12.08
N LYS A 190 -0.11 -10.73 12.58
CA LYS A 190 -0.73 -11.98 13.04
C LYS A 190 -1.52 -12.69 11.96
N HIS A 191 -2.12 -11.95 11.04
CA HIS A 191 -2.97 -12.45 9.98
C HIS A 191 -2.51 -11.91 8.63
N VAL A 192 -2.18 -12.81 7.70
CA VAL A 192 -1.64 -12.46 6.39
C VAL A 192 -2.43 -13.12 5.28
N GLY A 193 -2.97 -12.27 4.40
CA GLY A 193 -3.37 -12.69 3.06
C GLY A 193 -2.19 -12.56 2.09
N LEU A 194 -1.90 -13.58 1.32
CA LEU A 194 -0.92 -13.55 0.23
C LEU A 194 -1.64 -13.68 -1.10
N ASP A 195 -1.57 -12.61 -1.89
CA ASP A 195 -1.92 -12.64 -3.30
C ASP A 195 -0.69 -12.99 -4.13
N LEU A 196 -0.74 -14.18 -4.73
CA LEU A 196 0.31 -14.72 -5.62
C LEU A 196 -0.24 -15.01 -7.02
N GLN A 197 -1.35 -14.39 -7.43
CA GLN A 197 -1.91 -14.56 -8.77
C GLN A 197 -0.94 -14.11 -9.86
N SER A 198 -0.21 -13.02 -9.62
CA SER A 198 0.87 -12.54 -10.48
C SER A 198 2.20 -13.31 -10.34
N GLY A 199 2.30 -14.25 -9.40
CA GLY A 199 3.56 -14.90 -9.01
C GLY A 199 4.54 -13.98 -8.26
N VAL A 200 5.54 -14.59 -7.61
CA VAL A 200 6.74 -13.87 -7.12
C VAL A 200 7.76 -13.78 -8.25
N PHE A 201 8.57 -12.72 -8.25
CA PHE A 201 9.56 -12.47 -9.32
C PHE A 201 10.98 -12.25 -8.78
N LEU A 202 11.15 -12.07 -7.47
CA LEU A 202 12.45 -11.85 -6.83
C LEU A 202 12.89 -13.02 -5.95
N HIS A 203 14.21 -13.15 -5.81
CA HIS A 203 14.83 -14.08 -4.90
C HIS A 203 14.33 -13.91 -3.46
N GLY A 204 13.91 -14.99 -2.83
CA GLY A 204 13.52 -15.00 -1.42
C GLY A 204 12.22 -14.25 -1.12
N GLN A 205 11.53 -13.69 -2.11
CA GLN A 205 10.31 -12.92 -1.92
C GLN A 205 9.20 -13.78 -1.27
N LEU A 206 9.02 -15.01 -1.73
CA LEU A 206 8.05 -15.94 -1.12
C LEU A 206 8.43 -16.30 0.32
N TYR A 207 9.72 -16.46 0.60
CA TYR A 207 10.21 -16.72 1.95
C TYR A 207 9.95 -15.51 2.87
N VAL A 208 10.22 -14.29 2.41
CA VAL A 208 9.90 -13.05 3.15
C VAL A 208 8.41 -12.97 3.45
N ALA A 209 7.56 -13.30 2.47
CA ALA A 209 6.11 -13.27 2.64
C ALA A 209 5.60 -14.32 3.66
N LEU A 210 6.17 -15.53 3.68
CA LEU A 210 5.75 -16.59 4.61
C LEU A 210 6.33 -16.46 6.01
N SER A 211 7.54 -15.90 6.14
CA SER A 211 8.20 -15.66 7.45
C SER A 211 7.56 -14.53 8.27
N TRP A 212 6.55 -13.85 7.70
CA TRP A 212 5.83 -12.74 8.32
C TRP A 212 4.82 -13.14 9.38
N CYS A 213 4.24 -14.33 9.26
CA CYS A 213 3.24 -14.83 10.20
C CYS A 213 3.89 -15.67 11.29
N THR A 214 3.47 -15.42 12.53
CA THR A 214 3.90 -16.22 13.69
C THR A 214 3.30 -17.64 13.66
N SER A 215 2.21 -17.86 12.94
CA SER A 215 1.57 -19.17 12.75
C SER A 215 1.09 -19.35 11.31
N GLY A 216 1.31 -20.54 10.75
CA GLY A 216 0.82 -20.91 9.41
C GLY A 216 -0.71 -20.96 9.31
N ASP A 217 -1.42 -21.12 10.43
CA ASP A 217 -2.89 -21.17 10.46
C ASP A 217 -3.53 -19.83 10.08
N HIS A 218 -2.80 -18.73 10.27
CA HIS A 218 -3.25 -17.38 9.97
C HIS A 218 -2.80 -16.87 8.60
N ILE A 219 -2.21 -17.75 7.78
CA ILE A 219 -1.82 -17.45 6.41
C ILE A 219 -2.92 -17.95 5.47
N LYS A 220 -3.43 -17.02 4.66
CA LYS A 220 -4.36 -17.30 3.56
C LYS A 220 -3.71 -16.95 2.24
N VAL A 221 -3.79 -17.84 1.26
CA VAL A 221 -3.09 -17.67 -0.02
C VAL A 221 -4.09 -17.82 -1.17
N ILE A 222 -3.96 -16.96 -2.16
CA ILE A 222 -4.55 -17.17 -3.48
C ILE A 222 -3.43 -17.31 -4.51
N LEU A 223 -3.68 -18.11 -5.53
CA LEU A 223 -2.77 -18.45 -6.61
C LEU A 223 -3.41 -18.09 -7.94
N ASP A 224 -2.60 -18.08 -9.00
CA ASP A 224 -3.07 -17.92 -10.37
C ASP A 224 -4.28 -18.87 -10.64
N PRO A 225 -5.46 -18.35 -11.02
CA PRO A 225 -6.63 -19.17 -11.32
C PRO A 225 -6.40 -20.20 -12.43
N GLU A 226 -5.51 -19.93 -13.38
CA GLU A 226 -5.17 -20.86 -14.46
C GLU A 226 -4.24 -21.99 -13.97
N ASN A 227 -3.66 -21.83 -12.78
CA ASN A 227 -2.75 -22.79 -12.20
C ASN A 227 -3.49 -23.93 -11.50
N THR A 228 -3.74 -24.99 -12.26
CA THR A 228 -4.35 -26.25 -11.79
C THR A 228 -3.50 -27.00 -10.78
N SER A 229 -2.20 -26.73 -10.70
CA SER A 229 -1.27 -27.47 -9.83
C SER A 229 -1.26 -27.00 -8.38
N ARG A 230 -1.90 -25.86 -8.07
CA ARG A 230 -1.90 -25.21 -6.74
C ARG A 230 -0.50 -24.99 -6.16
N LYS A 231 0.49 -24.73 -7.02
CA LYS A 231 1.89 -24.47 -6.66
C LYS A 231 2.33 -23.14 -7.22
N THR A 232 3.18 -22.42 -6.51
CA THR A 232 3.85 -21.22 -7.02
C THR A 232 5.35 -21.46 -7.14
N ALA A 233 6.00 -20.74 -8.05
CA ALA A 233 7.46 -20.81 -8.17
C ALA A 233 8.11 -20.15 -6.95
N ASN A 234 9.11 -20.83 -6.36
CA ASN A 234 10.00 -20.21 -5.39
C ASN A 234 11.27 -19.78 -6.14
N ILE A 235 11.50 -18.48 -6.25
CA ILE A 235 12.67 -17.95 -6.97
C ILE A 235 13.88 -17.95 -6.05
N VAL A 236 14.89 -18.73 -6.43
CA VAL A 236 16.13 -18.90 -5.68
C VAL A 236 17.32 -18.61 -6.59
N TYR A 237 18.06 -17.53 -6.32
CA TYR A 237 19.33 -17.25 -6.98
C TYR A 237 20.42 -18.06 -6.27
N GLN A 238 20.92 -19.09 -6.95
CA GLN A 238 21.89 -20.02 -6.36
C GLN A 238 23.24 -19.36 -6.12
N GLU A 239 23.57 -18.31 -6.87
CA GLU A 239 24.77 -17.50 -6.75
C GLU A 239 24.90 -16.89 -5.34
N ILE A 240 23.77 -16.53 -4.72
CA ILE A 240 23.72 -15.96 -3.36
C ILE A 240 23.93 -17.05 -2.30
N LEU A 241 23.47 -18.28 -2.57
CA LEU A 241 23.61 -19.41 -1.64
C LEU A 241 25.01 -20.03 -1.66
N ASN A 242 25.66 -20.04 -2.81
CA ASN A 242 27.01 -20.60 -2.97
C ASN A 242 28.11 -19.77 -2.28
N GLY A 243 27.85 -18.48 -2.00
CA GLY A 243 28.74 -17.61 -1.22
C GLY A 243 28.69 -17.84 0.30
N LEU A 244 27.75 -18.66 0.80
CA LEU A 244 27.58 -18.99 2.22
C LEU A 244 28.18 -20.35 2.61
N GLN A 245 28.80 -21.07 1.66
CA GLN A 245 29.69 -22.19 1.98
C GLN A 245 31.08 -21.64 2.35
N MET A 246 31.23 -21.17 3.59
CA MET A 246 32.53 -21.10 4.28
C MET A 246 32.53 -22.11 5.43
#